data_AF-A0A953Y524-F1
#
_entry.id   AF-A0A953Y524-F1
#
_cell.length_a   1.000
_cell.length_b   1.000
_cell.length_c   1.000
_cell.angle_alpha   90.00
_cell.angle_beta   90.00
_cell.angle_gamma   90.00
#
_symmetry.space_group_name_H-M   'P 1'
#
loop_
_entity.id
_entity.type
_entity.pdbx_description
1 polymer ?
#
loop_
_entity_poly.entity_id
_entity_poly.type
_entity_poly.pdbx_seq_one_letter_code
_entity_poly.pdbx_strand_id
1 'polypeptide(L)'
;RAASDSEIQAAIARKLGFAPTPPQPSAPAEPEVVAEVAAPPPRLAPSQQAQTATASGWGQAAQHPATRANTSESGSGWGAAAVVKPIGVCGSCLNPVHEHDLAAGAERLSDGRLHCRSCTTQLVSGTLCMRCYQRFTQQELRSGGVATHQSRAYHRACLR
;
A
#
# COMPACT_ATOMS: atom_id res chain seq x y z
N ARG A 1 -57.41 -1.48 8.51
CA ARG A 1 -56.20 -1.43 9.37
C ARG A 1 -55.04 -1.85 8.50
N ALA A 2 -54.11 -0.94 8.20
CA ALA A 2 -52.94 -1.25 7.39
C ALA A 2 -51.95 -2.06 8.25
N ALA A 3 -51.45 -3.17 7.70
CA ALA A 3 -50.39 -3.95 8.33
C ALA A 3 -49.10 -3.11 8.39
N SER A 4 -48.35 -3.22 9.48
CA SER A 4 -47.08 -2.52 9.62
C SER A 4 -46.00 -3.15 8.72
N ASP A 5 -45.01 -2.36 8.31
CA ASP A 5 -43.93 -2.81 7.42
C ASP A 5 -43.20 -4.07 7.95
N SER A 6 -43.12 -4.19 9.27
CA SER A 6 -42.56 -5.36 9.96
C SER A 6 -43.36 -6.65 9.76
N GLU A 7 -44.70 -6.57 9.64
CA GLU A 7 -45.55 -7.73 9.37
C GLU A 7 -45.37 -8.24 7.93
N ILE A 8 -45.16 -7.32 6.98
CA ILE A 8 -44.92 -7.66 5.57
C ILE A 8 -43.57 -8.37 5.41
N GLN A 9 -42.51 -7.85 6.07
CA GLN A 9 -41.19 -8.47 6.03
C GLN A 9 -41.18 -9.88 6.66
N ALA A 10 -41.90 -10.08 7.77
CA ALA A 10 -42.02 -11.39 8.41
C ALA A 10 -42.74 -12.43 7.53
N ALA A 11 -43.75 -12.01 6.76
CA ALA A 11 -44.48 -12.88 5.84
C ALA A 11 -43.61 -13.31 4.64
N ILE A 12 -42.75 -12.41 4.13
CA ILE A 12 -41.82 -12.71 3.03
C ILE A 12 -40.74 -13.70 3.49
N ALA A 13 -40.15 -13.49 4.68
CA ALA A 13 -39.13 -14.38 5.22
C ALA A 13 -39.64 -15.82 5.40
N ARG A 14 -40.88 -16.00 5.87
CA ARG A 14 -41.53 -17.32 5.99
C ARG A 14 -41.74 -18.02 4.65
N LYS A 15 -42.10 -17.29 3.59
CA LYS A 15 -42.29 -17.85 2.25
C LYS A 15 -40.99 -18.36 1.61
N LEU A 16 -39.87 -17.78 1.99
CA LEU A 16 -38.56 -18.10 1.43
C LEU A 16 -37.80 -19.18 2.24
N GLY A 17 -38.42 -19.76 3.27
CA GLY A 17 -37.80 -20.81 4.08
C GLY A 17 -36.66 -20.34 4.98
N PHE A 18 -36.51 -19.03 5.18
CA PHE A 18 -35.53 -18.49 6.12
C PHE A 18 -36.06 -18.69 7.55
N ALA A 19 -35.35 -19.51 8.32
CA ALA A 19 -35.57 -19.58 9.76
C ALA A 19 -35.27 -18.20 10.37
N PRO A 20 -36.12 -17.69 11.30
CA PRO A 20 -35.84 -16.43 11.97
C PRO A 20 -34.51 -16.54 12.71
N THR A 21 -33.60 -15.60 12.44
CA THR A 21 -32.31 -15.52 13.14
C THR A 21 -32.58 -15.39 14.64
N PRO A 22 -32.01 -16.28 15.49
CA PRO A 22 -32.17 -16.13 16.93
C PRO A 22 -31.62 -14.77 17.39
N PRO A 23 -32.23 -14.14 18.41
CA PRO A 23 -31.70 -12.89 18.94
C PRO A 23 -30.26 -13.10 19.41
N GLN A 24 -29.35 -12.26 18.92
CA GLN A 24 -27.96 -12.29 19.36
C GLN A 24 -27.90 -12.05 20.88
N PRO A 25 -27.13 -12.84 21.65
CA PRO A 25 -26.88 -12.52 23.04
C PRO A 25 -26.14 -11.18 23.11
N SER A 26 -26.59 -10.30 24.01
CA SER A 26 -25.93 -9.03 24.31
C SER A 26 -24.46 -9.28 24.62
N ALA A 27 -23.57 -8.56 23.93
CA ALA A 27 -22.14 -8.64 24.16
C ALA A 27 -21.80 -8.36 25.64
N PRO A 28 -20.85 -9.09 26.24
CA PRO A 28 -20.36 -8.77 27.57
C PRO A 28 -19.73 -7.37 27.58
N ALA A 29 -20.00 -6.61 28.63
CA ALA A 29 -19.47 -5.27 28.84
C ALA A 29 -17.93 -5.29 28.78
N GLU A 30 -17.35 -4.37 28.01
CA GLU A 30 -15.92 -4.15 27.94
C GLU A 30 -15.39 -3.71 29.32
N PRO A 31 -14.24 -4.22 29.78
CA PRO A 31 -13.60 -3.74 30.99
C PRO A 31 -13.07 -2.32 30.77
N GLU A 32 -13.44 -1.44 31.70
CA GLU A 32 -12.97 -0.06 31.83
C GLU A 32 -11.43 -0.06 31.96
N VAL A 33 -10.74 0.24 30.87
CA VAL A 33 -9.29 0.48 30.89
C VAL A 33 -9.03 1.81 31.58
N VAL A 34 -8.62 1.71 32.84
CA VAL A 34 -8.13 2.83 33.65
C VAL A 34 -6.91 3.42 32.92
N ALA A 35 -7.08 4.62 32.37
CA ALA A 35 -6.00 5.37 31.76
C ALA A 35 -5.03 5.85 32.85
N GLU A 36 -3.92 5.15 33.00
CA GLU A 36 -2.78 5.63 33.76
C GLU A 36 -2.15 6.81 33.00
N VAL A 37 -2.34 8.01 33.55
CA VAL A 37 -1.82 9.27 33.03
C VAL A 37 -0.31 9.30 33.26
N ALA A 38 0.45 8.82 32.27
CA ALA A 38 1.89 9.05 32.22
C ALA A 38 2.14 10.55 32.01
N ALA A 39 2.83 11.17 32.98
CA ALA A 39 3.18 12.57 32.99
C ALA A 39 4.01 12.97 31.74
N PRO A 40 3.82 14.18 31.17
CA PRO A 40 4.66 14.67 30.09
C PRO A 40 6.09 14.98 30.60
N PRO A 41 7.15 14.69 29.81
CA PRO A 41 8.50 15.05 30.18
C PRO A 41 8.69 16.58 30.22
N PRO A 42 9.64 17.09 31.04
CA PRO A 42 9.83 18.52 31.21
C PRO A 42 10.31 19.18 29.91
N ARG A 43 9.69 20.33 29.58
CA ARG A 43 10.13 21.22 28.51
C ARG A 43 11.46 21.88 28.92
N LEU A 44 12.53 21.59 28.17
CA LEU A 44 13.75 22.40 28.22
C LEU A 44 13.50 23.68 27.40
N ALA A 45 13.59 24.81 28.11
CA ALA A 45 13.56 26.16 27.56
C ALA A 45 14.97 26.59 27.10
N PRO A 46 15.06 27.65 26.27
CA PRO A 46 16.13 27.87 25.31
C PRO A 46 17.28 28.67 25.91
N SER A 47 18.53 28.26 25.65
CA SER A 47 19.70 29.13 25.62
C SER A 47 20.94 28.33 25.23
N GLN A 48 21.32 28.43 23.96
CA GLN A 48 22.67 28.86 23.56
C GLN A 48 22.72 29.00 22.04
N GLN A 49 22.62 30.26 21.60
CA GLN A 49 23.31 30.79 20.43
C GLN A 49 24.81 30.36 20.51
N ALA A 50 25.59 30.21 19.45
CA ALA A 50 25.53 30.80 18.13
C ALA A 50 26.58 30.14 17.21
N GLN A 51 26.31 30.21 15.90
CA GLN A 51 27.28 30.49 14.84
C GLN A 51 28.36 29.45 14.50
N THR A 52 28.20 28.83 13.33
CA THR A 52 29.08 29.14 12.20
C THR A 52 28.27 29.06 10.92
N ALA A 53 28.22 30.18 10.21
CA ALA A 53 27.77 30.23 8.83
C ALA A 53 28.88 29.69 7.94
N THR A 54 28.57 28.65 7.17
CA THR A 54 29.26 28.37 5.90
C THR A 54 28.20 28.14 4.84
N ALA A 55 28.02 29.17 4.02
CA ALA A 55 27.39 29.05 2.72
C ALA A 55 28.22 28.09 1.86
N SER A 56 27.57 27.06 1.31
CA SER A 56 27.82 26.49 -0.01
C SER A 56 26.79 25.39 -0.27
N GLY A 57 26.29 25.34 -1.50
CA GLY A 57 25.02 24.71 -1.86
C GLY A 57 24.95 23.21 -1.59
N TRP A 58 23.79 22.79 -1.10
CA TRP A 58 23.40 21.40 -1.00
C TRP A 58 22.23 21.16 -1.94
N GLY A 59 22.55 20.90 -3.20
CA GLY A 59 21.71 20.05 -4.04
C GLY A 59 21.80 18.62 -3.50
N GLN A 60 21.02 18.30 -2.47
CA GLN A 60 20.82 16.91 -2.05
C GLN A 60 19.69 16.32 -2.88
N ALA A 61 20.04 15.81 -4.06
CA ALA A 61 19.30 14.74 -4.66
C ALA A 61 19.26 13.59 -3.64
N ALA A 62 18.05 13.28 -3.17
CA ALA A 62 17.79 12.17 -2.28
C ALA A 62 18.45 10.92 -2.85
N GLN A 63 19.38 10.38 -2.07
CA GLN A 63 20.16 9.20 -2.36
C GLN A 63 19.19 8.02 -2.52
N HIS A 64 19.10 7.53 -3.75
CA HIS A 64 18.62 6.19 -4.03
C HIS A 64 19.48 5.19 -3.22
N PRO A 65 18.91 4.11 -2.67
CA PRO A 65 19.72 2.94 -2.38
C PRO A 65 20.17 2.35 -3.73
N ALA A 66 21.31 2.81 -4.23
CA ALA A 66 22.10 2.07 -5.18
C ALA A 66 22.55 0.81 -4.45
N THR A 67 21.93 -0.32 -4.78
CA THR A 67 22.47 -1.65 -4.48
C THR A 67 23.92 -1.65 -4.92
N ARG A 68 24.82 -1.70 -3.94
CA ARG A 68 26.26 -1.73 -4.12
C ARG A 68 26.58 -2.92 -5.03
N ALA A 69 26.96 -2.62 -6.26
CA ALA A 69 27.58 -3.59 -7.16
C ALA A 69 28.81 -4.14 -6.45
N ASN A 70 28.80 -5.43 -6.17
CA ASN A 70 29.94 -6.17 -5.67
C ASN A 70 30.80 -6.53 -6.88
N THR A 71 31.72 -5.65 -7.28
CA THR A 71 32.79 -5.96 -8.22
C THR A 71 34.05 -6.23 -7.43
N SER A 72 34.24 -7.50 -7.05
CA SER A 72 35.53 -8.08 -6.73
C SER A 72 35.69 -9.29 -7.62
N GLU A 73 36.30 -9.07 -8.78
CA GLU A 73 36.76 -10.11 -9.69
C GLU A 73 37.92 -10.88 -9.02
N SER A 74 37.81 -12.20 -8.91
CA SER A 74 38.94 -13.14 -8.88
C SER A 74 38.40 -14.56 -8.84
N GLY A 75 38.21 -15.15 -10.02
CA GLY A 75 37.75 -16.53 -10.15
C GLY A 75 37.46 -16.89 -11.58
N SER A 76 38.51 -17.25 -12.31
CA SER A 76 38.49 -17.77 -13.67
C SER A 76 37.43 -18.87 -13.85
N GLY A 77 36.43 -18.56 -14.66
CA GLY A 77 35.39 -19.49 -15.07
C GLY A 77 34.49 -18.78 -16.08
N TRP A 78 34.85 -18.82 -17.36
CA TRP A 78 34.03 -18.29 -18.45
C TRP A 78 32.81 -19.18 -18.67
N GLY A 79 31.93 -19.26 -17.67
CA GLY A 79 30.55 -19.63 -17.88
C GLY A 79 29.91 -18.42 -18.53
N ALA A 80 29.63 -18.48 -19.83
CA ALA A 80 28.80 -17.49 -20.49
C ALA A 80 27.46 -17.45 -19.73
N ALA A 81 27.29 -16.48 -18.83
CA ALA A 81 26.01 -16.19 -18.23
C ALA A 81 25.10 -15.88 -19.42
N ALA A 82 24.20 -16.82 -19.73
CA ALA A 82 23.28 -16.67 -20.84
C ALA A 82 22.61 -15.31 -20.66
N VAL A 83 22.81 -14.41 -21.62
CA VAL A 83 22.22 -13.08 -21.59
C VAL A 83 20.72 -13.29 -21.75
N VAL A 84 20.03 -13.41 -20.62
CA VAL A 84 18.58 -13.60 -20.60
C VAL A 84 17.96 -12.31 -21.10
N LYS A 85 17.32 -12.37 -22.26
CA LYS A 85 16.68 -11.20 -22.85
C LYS A 85 15.46 -10.82 -22.01
N PRO A 86 15.29 -9.53 -21.64
CA PRO A 86 14.08 -9.09 -20.98
C PRO A 86 12.90 -9.14 -21.96
N ILE A 87 11.72 -9.50 -21.44
CA ILE A 87 10.46 -9.51 -22.19
C ILE A 87 9.82 -8.12 -22.28
N GLY A 88 10.29 -7.18 -21.47
CA GLY A 88 9.88 -5.77 -21.49
C GLY A 88 10.37 -5.01 -20.26
N VAL A 89 9.73 -3.88 -19.97
CA VAL A 89 10.05 -3.02 -18.83
C VAL A 89 8.83 -2.84 -17.92
N CYS A 90 9.08 -2.67 -16.63
CA CYS A 90 8.05 -2.41 -15.64
C CYS A 90 7.40 -1.05 -15.88
N GLY A 91 6.07 -1.00 -15.98
CA GLY A 91 5.30 0.23 -16.21
C GLY A 91 5.38 1.25 -15.07
N SER A 92 5.80 0.86 -13.86
CA SER A 92 5.95 1.78 -12.72
C SER A 92 7.38 2.25 -12.48
N CYS A 93 8.35 1.32 -12.47
CA CYS A 93 9.74 1.63 -12.11
C CYS A 93 10.73 1.55 -13.27
N LEU A 94 10.27 1.19 -14.48
CA LEU A 94 11.06 1.07 -15.71
C LEU A 94 12.19 0.02 -15.67
N ASN A 95 12.29 -0.78 -14.60
CA ASN A 95 13.24 -1.89 -14.54
C ASN A 95 12.91 -2.97 -15.58
N PRO A 96 13.92 -3.65 -16.16
CA PRO A 96 13.69 -4.77 -17.07
C PRO A 96 12.97 -5.90 -16.34
N VAL A 97 12.02 -6.52 -17.03
CA VAL A 97 11.29 -7.69 -16.57
C VAL A 97 11.64 -8.85 -17.49
N HIS A 98 12.08 -9.95 -16.90
CA HIS A 98 12.40 -11.19 -17.61
C HIS A 98 11.25 -12.18 -17.50
N GLU A 99 11.24 -13.19 -18.36
CA GLU A 99 10.17 -14.19 -18.37
C GLU A 99 10.07 -14.97 -17.05
N HIS A 100 11.20 -15.28 -16.41
CA HIS A 100 11.23 -15.95 -15.12
C HIS A 100 10.64 -15.10 -13.98
N ASP A 101 10.60 -13.76 -14.13
CA ASP A 101 9.98 -12.90 -13.13
C ASP A 101 8.47 -13.13 -13.06
N LEU A 102 7.81 -13.53 -14.16
CA LEU A 102 6.38 -13.83 -14.19
C LEU A 102 6.04 -15.01 -13.27
N ALA A 103 6.86 -16.06 -13.32
CA ALA A 103 6.73 -17.19 -12.40
C ALA A 103 7.03 -16.81 -10.95
N ALA A 104 7.86 -15.77 -10.73
CA ALA A 104 8.19 -15.24 -9.42
C ALA A 104 7.19 -14.20 -8.87
N GLY A 105 6.11 -13.89 -9.61
CA GLY A 105 5.06 -12.97 -9.19
C GLY A 105 5.12 -11.57 -9.80
N ALA A 106 5.90 -11.36 -10.86
CA ALA A 106 5.63 -10.26 -11.80
C ALA A 106 4.29 -10.50 -12.51
N GLU A 107 3.59 -9.43 -12.84
CA GLU A 107 2.24 -9.50 -13.41
C GLU A 107 2.20 -8.80 -14.77
N ARG A 108 1.49 -9.41 -15.73
CA ARG A 108 1.11 -8.75 -16.98
C ARG A 108 -0.30 -8.22 -16.82
N LEU A 109 -0.44 -6.91 -16.92
CA LEU A 109 -1.73 -6.22 -16.81
C LEU A 109 -2.55 -6.37 -18.09
N SER A 110 -3.86 -6.15 -17.98
CA SER A 110 -4.80 -6.24 -19.10
C SER A 110 -4.55 -5.22 -20.22
N ASP A 111 -3.86 -4.12 -19.93
CA ASP A 111 -3.43 -3.12 -20.91
C ASP A 111 -2.09 -3.48 -21.60
N GLY A 112 -1.58 -4.69 -21.35
CA GLY A 112 -0.34 -5.20 -21.94
C GLY A 112 0.93 -4.76 -21.22
N ARG A 113 0.83 -3.91 -20.18
CA ARG A 113 1.99 -3.48 -19.38
C ARG A 113 2.48 -4.61 -18.48
N LEU A 114 3.76 -4.54 -18.11
CA LEU A 114 4.39 -5.45 -17.15
C LEU A 114 4.60 -4.74 -15.82
N HIS A 115 4.44 -5.45 -14.71
CA HIS A 115 4.92 -5.02 -13.41
C HIS A 115 5.87 -6.04 -12.84
N CYS A 116 7.05 -5.58 -12.42
CA CYS A 116 7.96 -6.41 -11.66
C CYS A 116 7.34 -6.77 -10.31
N ARG A 117 7.78 -7.90 -9.74
CA ARG A 117 7.30 -8.41 -8.45
C ARG A 117 7.24 -7.34 -7.36
N SER A 118 8.26 -6.49 -7.24
CA SER A 118 8.30 -5.43 -6.21
C SER A 118 7.21 -4.38 -6.36
N CYS A 119 6.86 -4.01 -7.59
CA CYS A 119 5.76 -3.09 -7.87
C CYS A 119 4.41 -3.78 -7.70
N THR A 120 4.29 -5.04 -8.10
CA THR A 120 3.10 -5.87 -7.87
C THR A 120 2.80 -6.01 -6.37
N THR A 121 3.78 -6.31 -5.54
CA THR A 121 3.60 -6.38 -4.08
C THR A 121 3.09 -5.04 -3.52
N GLN A 122 3.59 -3.91 -4.03
CA GLN A 122 3.16 -2.57 -3.61
C GLN A 122 1.73 -2.23 -4.06
N LEU A 123 1.31 -2.72 -5.23
CA LEU A 123 -0.07 -2.59 -5.71
C LEU A 123 -1.03 -3.40 -4.85
N VAL A 124 -0.67 -4.64 -4.52
CA VAL A 124 -1.48 -5.52 -3.66
C VAL A 124 -1.57 -4.96 -2.24
N SER A 125 -0.51 -4.34 -1.73
CA SER A 125 -0.53 -3.68 -0.42
C SER A 125 -1.29 -2.34 -0.40
N GLY A 126 -1.81 -1.89 -1.55
CA GLY A 126 -2.56 -0.63 -1.64
C GLY A 126 -1.69 0.62 -1.49
N THR A 127 -0.38 0.53 -1.75
CA THR A 127 0.57 1.67 -1.66
C THR A 127 0.76 2.41 -2.98
N LEU A 128 0.27 1.84 -4.08
CA LEU A 128 0.30 2.41 -5.42
C LEU A 128 -1.13 2.54 -5.98
N CYS A 129 -1.38 3.61 -6.72
CA CYS A 129 -2.60 3.72 -7.51
C CYS A 129 -2.56 2.76 -8.69
N MET A 130 -3.62 1.95 -8.87
CA MET A 130 -3.68 1.00 -9.97
C MET A 130 -3.85 1.64 -11.37
N ARG A 131 -4.20 2.94 -11.47
CA ARG A 131 -4.41 3.60 -12.76
C ARG A 131 -3.20 4.42 -13.22
N CYS A 132 -2.62 5.24 -12.33
CA CYS A 132 -1.45 6.06 -12.67
C CYS A 132 -0.12 5.46 -12.19
N TYR A 133 -0.16 4.40 -11.39
CA TYR A 133 1.02 3.71 -10.85
C TYR A 133 1.94 4.58 -9.99
N GLN A 134 1.43 5.70 -9.48
CA GLN A 134 2.13 6.56 -8.53
C GLN A 134 1.84 6.13 -7.09
N ARG A 135 2.82 6.37 -6.20
CA ARG A 135 2.68 6.14 -4.77
C ARG A 135 1.69 7.12 -4.16
N PHE A 136 0.95 6.66 -3.17
CA PHE A 136 0.16 7.55 -2.34
C PHE A 136 1.06 8.31 -1.38
N THR A 137 0.86 9.61 -1.31
CA THR A 137 1.46 10.44 -0.27
C THR A 137 0.68 10.30 1.04
N GLN A 138 1.37 10.52 2.17
CA GLN A 138 0.73 10.62 3.49
C GLN A 138 -0.39 11.68 3.53
N GLN A 139 -0.31 12.71 2.71
CA GLN A 139 -1.35 13.74 2.61
C GLN A 139 -2.60 13.21 1.90
N GLU A 140 -2.44 12.48 0.78
CA GLU A 140 -3.56 11.89 0.03
C GLU A 140 -4.30 10.83 0.85
N LEU A 141 -3.57 10.00 1.61
CA LEU A 141 -4.17 9.02 2.51
C LEU A 141 -5.00 9.69 3.60
N ARG A 142 -4.50 10.77 4.21
CA ARG A 142 -5.21 11.49 5.29
C ARG A 142 -6.38 12.35 4.79
N SER A 143 -6.27 12.92 3.60
CA SER A 143 -7.31 13.80 3.02
C SER A 143 -8.44 13.03 2.32
N GLY A 144 -8.40 11.70 2.30
CA GLY A 144 -9.36 10.90 1.53
C GLY A 144 -9.21 11.08 0.02
N GLY A 145 -8.00 11.42 -0.44
CA GLY A 145 -7.63 11.48 -1.87
C GLY A 145 -7.47 10.08 -2.50
N VAL A 146 -7.49 9.03 -1.68
CA VAL A 146 -7.43 7.62 -2.11
C VAL A 146 -8.80 6.97 -1.98
N ALA A 147 -9.24 6.28 -3.03
CA ALA A 147 -10.41 5.45 -3.04
C ALA A 147 -10.00 3.99 -3.19
N THR A 148 -10.67 3.08 -2.46
CA THR A 148 -10.48 1.64 -2.60
C THR A 148 -11.66 1.05 -3.37
N HIS A 149 -11.38 0.20 -4.35
CA HIS A 149 -12.38 -0.52 -5.14
C HIS A 149 -11.87 -1.94 -5.43
N GLN A 150 -12.66 -2.96 -5.07
CA GLN A 150 -12.32 -4.39 -5.28
C GLN A 150 -10.91 -4.76 -4.80
N SER A 151 -10.58 -4.41 -3.56
CA SER A 151 -9.26 -4.68 -2.95
C SER A 151 -8.08 -3.98 -3.63
N ARG A 152 -8.34 -2.95 -4.44
CA ARG A 152 -7.30 -2.13 -5.08
C ARG A 152 -7.47 -0.66 -4.74
N ALA A 153 -6.36 0.07 -4.67
CA ALA A 153 -6.35 1.48 -4.33
C ALA A 153 -6.14 2.37 -5.56
N TYR A 154 -6.83 3.52 -5.59
CA TYR A 154 -6.82 4.49 -6.68
C TYR A 154 -6.74 5.91 -6.15
N HIS A 155 -6.03 6.82 -6.83
CA HIS A 155 -6.26 8.25 -6.60
C HIS A 155 -7.68 8.58 -7.04
N ARG A 156 -8.42 9.36 -6.25
CA ARG A 156 -9.75 9.86 -6.65
C ARG A 156 -9.71 10.64 -7.95
N ALA A 157 -8.63 11.39 -8.19
CA ALA A 157 -8.41 12.10 -9.45
C ALA A 157 -8.31 11.14 -10.65
N CYS A 158 -7.83 9.92 -10.44
CA CYS A 158 -7.76 8.90 -11.48
C CYS A 158 -9.08 8.17 -11.71
N LEU A 159 -10.13 8.38 -10.91
CA LEU A 159 -11.45 7.77 -11.13
C LEU A 159 -12.43 8.68 -11.88
N ARG A 160 -11.99 9.91 -12.21
CA ARG A 160 -12.77 10.86 -13.01
C ARG A 160 -12.65 10.60 -14.50
#